data_AF-A0A352NNJ5-F1
#
_entry.id   AF-A0A352NNJ5-F1
#
_cell.length_a   1.000
_cell.length_b   1.000
_cell.length_c   1.000
_cell.angle_alpha   90.00
_cell.angle_beta   90.00
_cell.angle_gamma   90.00
#
_symmetry.space_group_name_H-M   'P 1'
#
loop_
_entity.id
_entity.type
_entity.pdbx_description
1 polymer ?
#
loop_
_entity_poly.entity_id
_entity_poly.type
_entity_poly.pdbx_seq_one_letter_code
_entity_poly.pdbx_strand_id
1 'polypeptide(L)'
;MYDRIQGITETEKYFGDRPAVVYKFGRGIKIIGFKYGNHLDLRVLTIGNNHKRKGLGEGALRQLRPRFKIITVNEIYEETLPFWLKMKERGLIDRIGTVKLTRVYDHIDA
;
A
#
# COMPACT_ATOMS: atom_id res chain seq x y z
N MET A 1 -9.07 -4.19 -20.01
CA MET A 1 -9.64 -5.47 -19.53
C MET A 1 -9.48 -5.50 -18.02
N TYR A 2 -10.56 -5.21 -17.26
CA TYR A 2 -10.49 -5.17 -15.79
C TYR A 2 -10.57 -6.58 -15.26
N ASP A 3 -9.43 -7.08 -14.78
CA ASP A 3 -9.29 -8.38 -14.16
C ASP A 3 -10.01 -8.35 -12.79
N ARG A 4 -11.27 -8.78 -12.79
CA ARG A 4 -12.22 -8.74 -11.66
C ARG A 4 -12.04 -9.99 -10.79
N ILE A 5 -11.11 -9.91 -9.84
CA ILE A 5 -11.28 -10.66 -8.59
C ILE A 5 -12.42 -9.96 -7.83
N GLN A 6 -13.46 -10.70 -7.42
CA GLN A 6 -14.62 -10.14 -6.72
C GLN A 6 -14.16 -9.24 -5.55
N GLY A 7 -14.45 -7.95 -5.63
CA GLY A 7 -14.18 -6.98 -4.54
C GLY A 7 -12.91 -6.12 -4.68
N ILE A 8 -12.12 -6.25 -5.76
CA ILE A 8 -10.99 -5.36 -6.05
C ILE A 8 -11.27 -4.56 -7.32
N THR A 9 -11.21 -3.22 -7.22
CA THR A 9 -11.26 -2.33 -8.39
C THR A 9 -9.88 -1.72 -8.62
N GLU A 10 -9.29 -1.99 -9.79
CA GLU A 10 -8.04 -1.37 -10.25
C GLU A 10 -8.36 -0.16 -11.13
N THR A 11 -7.77 0.99 -10.79
CA THR A 11 -7.88 2.23 -11.58
C THR A 11 -6.51 2.89 -11.70
N GLU A 12 -6.24 3.52 -12.83
CA GLU A 12 -5.03 4.32 -13.04
C GLU A 12 -5.29 5.78 -12.64
N LYS A 13 -4.31 6.40 -11.99
CA LYS A 13 -4.31 7.83 -11.61
C LYS A 13 -2.91 8.38 -11.72
N TYR A 14 -2.77 9.68 -11.93
CA TYR A 14 -1.46 10.34 -11.86
C TYR A 14 -1.09 10.66 -10.42
N PHE A 15 0.15 10.33 -10.04
CA PHE A 15 0.78 10.74 -8.79
C PHE A 15 1.99 11.59 -9.15
N GLY A 16 1.83 12.93 -9.08
CA GLY A 16 2.70 13.85 -9.81
C GLY A 16 2.60 13.60 -11.31
N ASP A 17 3.74 13.50 -11.98
CA ASP A 17 3.79 13.26 -13.43
C ASP A 17 3.82 11.77 -13.82
N ARG A 18 3.69 10.86 -12.86
CA ARG A 18 3.81 9.41 -13.09
C ARG A 18 2.47 8.69 -12.94
N PRO A 19 2.13 7.76 -13.88
CA PRO A 19 0.94 6.94 -13.76
C PRO A 19 1.10 5.94 -12.62
N ALA A 20 0.21 6.00 -11.65
CA ALA A 20 0.09 5.11 -10.50
C ALA A 20 -1.17 4.24 -10.62
N VAL A 21 -1.09 3.04 -10.09
CA VAL A 21 -2.22 2.13 -9.95
C VAL A 21 -2.84 2.29 -8.56
N VAL A 22 -4.17 2.31 -8.52
CA VAL A 22 -4.96 2.36 -7.30
C VAL A 22 -5.84 1.13 -7.24
N TYR A 23 -5.56 0.27 -6.26
CA TYR A 23 -6.39 -0.88 -5.91
C TYR A 23 -7.34 -0.49 -4.79
N LYS A 24 -8.63 -0.40 -5.10
CA LYS A 24 -9.68 -0.20 -4.10
C LYS A 24 -10.24 -1.55 -3.70
N PHE A 25 -10.28 -1.80 -2.40
CA PHE A 25 -10.91 -2.97 -1.81
C PHE A 25 -12.19 -2.52 -1.09
N GLY A 26 -13.04 -3.50 -0.74
CA GLY A 26 -14.16 -3.25 0.16
C GLY A 26 -13.74 -2.58 1.48
N ARG A 27 -14.70 -1.92 2.14
CA ARG A 27 -14.50 -1.26 3.45
C ARG A 27 -13.51 -0.08 3.44
N GLY A 28 -13.34 0.57 2.29
CA GLY A 28 -12.55 1.81 2.20
C GLY A 28 -11.04 1.62 2.28
N ILE A 29 -10.54 0.41 2.02
CA ILE A 29 -9.10 0.14 1.93
C ILE A 29 -8.62 0.46 0.52
N LYS A 30 -7.48 1.16 0.41
CA LYS A 30 -6.86 1.44 -0.89
C LYS A 30 -5.36 1.19 -0.82
N ILE A 31 -4.82 0.52 -1.83
CA ILE A 31 -3.38 0.39 -2.08
C ILE A 31 -3.04 1.23 -3.31
N ILE A 32 -2.01 2.06 -3.19
CA ILE A 32 -1.49 2.89 -4.28
C ILE A 32 -0.02 2.55 -4.50
N GLY A 33 0.37 2.41 -5.75
CA GLY A 33 1.75 2.15 -6.12
C GLY A 33 2.01 2.31 -7.61
N PHE A 34 3.22 1.97 -8.02
CA PHE A 34 3.63 1.95 -9.42
C PHE A 34 3.81 0.50 -9.89
N LYS A 35 3.25 0.18 -11.05
CA LYS A 35 3.26 -1.17 -11.60
C LYS A 35 4.29 -1.26 -12.73
N TYR A 36 5.21 -2.22 -12.62
CA TYR A 36 6.23 -2.52 -13.61
C TYR A 36 6.16 -4.01 -13.96
N GLY A 37 5.36 -4.37 -14.95
CA GLY A 37 5.07 -5.78 -15.27
C GLY A 37 4.52 -6.53 -14.07
N ASN A 38 5.27 -7.52 -13.57
CA ASN A 38 4.91 -8.35 -12.40
C ASN A 38 5.46 -7.80 -11.06
N HIS A 39 5.97 -6.57 -11.05
CA HIS A 39 6.45 -5.89 -9.85
C HIS A 39 5.52 -4.76 -9.47
N LEU A 40 5.12 -4.73 -8.20
CA LEU A 40 4.46 -3.58 -7.59
C LEU A 40 5.40 -2.85 -6.63
N ASP A 41 5.58 -1.55 -6.89
CA ASP A 41 6.18 -0.62 -5.95
C ASP A 41 5.08 0.10 -5.16
N LEU A 42 4.75 -0.45 -3.99
CA LEU A 42 3.70 0.03 -3.10
C LEU A 42 4.20 1.25 -2.32
N ARG A 43 3.42 2.35 -2.42
CA ARG A 43 3.72 3.62 -1.75
C ARG A 43 2.77 3.94 -0.63
N VAL A 44 1.49 3.62 -0.81
CA VAL A 44 0.46 3.98 0.17
C VAL A 44 -0.48 2.81 0.40
N LEU A 45 -0.71 2.52 1.67
CA LEU A 45 -1.83 1.69 2.12
C LEU A 45 -2.71 2.58 3.01
N THR A 46 -3.92 2.88 2.55
CA THR A 46 -4.92 3.58 3.35
C THR A 46 -6.00 2.61 3.78
N ILE A 47 -6.42 2.73 5.02
CA ILE A 47 -7.62 2.12 5.56
C ILE A 47 -8.49 3.32 5.93
N GLY A 48 -9.64 3.52 5.27
CA GLY A 48 -10.53 4.66 5.54
C GLY A 48 -10.99 4.74 7.00
N ASN A 49 -11.89 5.68 7.33
CA ASN A 49 -12.37 6.03 8.69
C ASN A 49 -13.02 4.90 9.53
N ASN A 50 -12.80 3.63 9.21
CA ASN A 50 -13.07 2.55 10.14
C ASN A 50 -12.21 2.73 11.39
N HIS A 51 -12.81 2.49 12.56
CA HIS A 51 -12.06 2.22 13.80
C HIS A 51 -10.89 1.26 13.49
N LYS A 52 -9.73 1.46 14.13
CA LYS A 52 -8.52 0.63 13.94
C LYS A 52 -8.87 -0.86 14.07
N ARG A 53 -9.17 -1.51 12.95
CA ARG A 53 -9.55 -2.93 12.88
C ARG A 53 -8.32 -3.73 12.49
N LYS A 54 -7.92 -4.66 13.35
CA LYS A 54 -6.82 -5.58 13.10
C LYS A 54 -7.09 -6.39 11.82
N GLY A 55 -6.06 -6.60 11.01
CA GLY A 55 -6.08 -7.54 9.87
C GLY A 55 -6.56 -6.99 8.52
N LEU A 56 -7.10 -5.76 8.44
CA LEU A 56 -7.59 -5.22 7.16
C LEU A 56 -6.48 -5.03 6.11
N GLY A 57 -5.36 -4.43 6.52
CA GLY A 57 -4.19 -4.26 5.63
C GLY A 57 -3.61 -5.59 5.17
N GLU A 58 -3.54 -6.57 6.07
CA GLU A 58 -3.09 -7.93 5.74
C GLU A 58 -4.01 -8.61 4.72
N GLY A 59 -5.33 -8.52 4.94
CA GLY A 59 -6.32 -9.10 4.03
C GLY A 59 -6.28 -8.49 2.63
N ALA A 60 -6.03 -7.18 2.53
CA ALA A 60 -5.85 -6.51 1.24
C ALA A 60 -4.57 -6.98 0.53
N LEU A 61 -3.46 -7.13 1.27
CA LEU A 61 -2.21 -7.65 0.69
C LEU A 61 -2.34 -9.11 0.26
N ARG A 62 -3.05 -9.96 1.00
CA ARG A 62 -3.33 -11.36 0.60
C ARG A 62 -4.08 -11.45 -0.71
N GLN A 63 -5.04 -10.55 -0.93
CA GLN A 63 -5.78 -10.47 -2.19
C GLN A 63 -4.91 -9.94 -3.34
N LEU A 64 -3.96 -9.05 -3.05
CA LEU A 64 -3.09 -8.45 -4.06
C LEU A 64 -1.89 -9.33 -4.43
N ARG A 65 -1.37 -10.11 -3.47
CA ARG A 65 -0.13 -10.91 -3.58
C ARG A 65 -0.06 -11.82 -4.81
N PRO A 66 -1.14 -12.51 -5.24
CA PRO A 66 -1.08 -13.39 -6.41
C PRO A 66 -0.81 -12.67 -7.73
N ARG A 67 -1.07 -11.35 -7.80
CA ARG A 67 -0.96 -10.56 -9.04
C ARG A 67 0.47 -10.12 -9.35
N PHE A 68 1.38 -10.26 -8.39
CA PHE A 68 2.74 -9.75 -8.50
C PHE A 68 3.73 -10.82 -8.07
N LYS A 69 4.81 -10.99 -8.82
CA LYS A 69 5.94 -11.81 -8.36
C LYS A 69 6.68 -11.12 -7.23
N ILE A 70 6.80 -9.80 -7.32
CA ILE A 70 7.54 -8.95 -6.40
C ILE A 70 6.65 -7.79 -5.94
N ILE A 71 6.58 -7.56 -4.63
CA ILE A 71 5.99 -6.38 -4.01
C ILE A 71 7.07 -5.73 -3.14
N THR A 72 7.45 -4.50 -3.50
CA THR A 72 8.32 -3.65 -2.69
C THR A 72 7.50 -2.55 -2.04
N VAL A 73 7.81 -2.23 -0.80
CA VAL A 73 7.19 -1.12 -0.08
C VAL A 73 8.22 -0.02 0.11
N ASN A 74 7.92 1.18 -0.37
CA ASN A 74 8.82 2.32 -0.33
C ASN A 74 8.12 3.58 0.16
N GLU A 75 8.91 4.52 0.67
CA GLU A 75 8.47 5.83 1.15
C GLU A 75 7.40 5.77 2.26
N ILE A 76 7.52 4.75 3.12
CA ILE A 76 6.62 4.57 4.28
C ILE A 76 7.08 5.38 5.48
N TYR A 77 6.15 5.77 6.33
CA TYR A 77 6.47 6.39 7.62
C TYR A 77 6.99 5.36 8.61
N GLU A 78 7.96 5.76 9.42
CA GLU A 78 8.57 4.93 10.47
C GLU A 78 7.53 4.33 11.43
N GLU A 79 6.50 5.09 11.79
CA GLU A 79 5.38 4.63 12.63
C GLU A 79 4.64 3.40 12.05
N THR A 80 4.71 3.18 10.74
CA THR A 80 4.10 2.04 10.06
C THR A 80 5.08 0.88 9.83
N LEU A 81 6.37 1.08 10.09
CA LEU A 81 7.42 0.07 9.85
C LEU A 81 7.15 -1.26 10.57
N PRO A 82 6.70 -1.31 11.84
CA PRO A 82 6.40 -2.59 12.50
C PRO A 82 5.33 -3.41 11.76
N PHE A 83 4.33 -2.75 11.17
CA PHE A 83 3.32 -3.43 10.36
C PHE A 83 3.96 -4.05 9.11
N TRP A 84 4.80 -3.29 8.39
CA TRP A 84 5.42 -3.76 7.15
C TRP A 84 6.45 -4.86 7.35
N LEU A 85 7.23 -4.81 8.43
CA LEU A 85 8.13 -5.90 8.82
C LEU A 85 7.35 -7.21 9.00
N LYS A 86 6.22 -7.16 9.71
CA LYS A 86 5.33 -8.31 9.88
C LYS A 86 4.73 -8.80 8.57
N MET A 87 4.42 -7.92 7.62
CA MET A 87 3.93 -8.32 6.30
C MET A 87 5.02 -9.02 5.47
N LYS A 88 6.28 -8.58 5.61
CA LYS A 88 7.43 -9.21 4.98
C LYS A 88 7.67 -10.62 5.53
N GLU A 89 7.69 -10.77 6.86
CA GLU A 89 7.82 -12.07 7.53
C GLU A 89 6.73 -13.07 7.09
N ARG A 90 5.53 -12.57 6.78
CA ARG A 90 4.40 -13.36 6.29
C ARG A 90 4.41 -13.63 4.78
N GLY A 91 5.43 -13.17 4.06
CA GLY A 91 5.55 -13.34 2.61
C GLY A 91 4.55 -12.52 1.78
N LEU A 92 3.90 -11.52 2.39
CA LEU A 92 2.92 -10.66 1.71
C LEU A 92 3.56 -9.50 0.96
N ILE A 93 4.80 -9.17 1.32
CA ILE A 93 5.69 -8.27 0.58
C ILE A 93 7.08 -8.89 0.56
N ASP A 94 7.93 -8.50 -0.38
CA ASP A 94 9.26 -9.06 -0.55
C ASP A 94 10.35 -8.14 0.01
N ARG A 95 10.16 -6.82 -0.11
CA ARG A 95 11.18 -5.81 0.25
C ARG A 95 10.57 -4.57 0.88
N ILE A 96 11.29 -4.00 1.83
CA ILE A 96 11.06 -2.66 2.37
C ILE A 96 12.27 -1.83 1.95
N GLY A 97 12.05 -0.75 1.21
CA GLY A 97 13.11 0.18 0.82
C GLY A 97 13.08 1.41 1.72
N THR A 98 12.80 2.58 1.14
CA THR A 98 12.92 3.86 1.87
C THR A 98 11.88 3.99 2.99
N VAL A 99 12.36 4.29 4.20
CA VAL A 99 11.53 4.69 5.34
C VAL A 99 11.72 6.19 5.55
N LYS A 100 10.63 6.96 5.52
CA LYS A 100 10.61 8.37 5.87
C LYS A 100 10.58 8.48 7.39
N LEU A 101 11.60 9.11 7.96
CA LEU A 101 11.56 9.57 9.34
C LEU A 101 10.39 10.54 9.48
N THR A 102 9.50 10.31 10.43
CA THR A 102 8.47 11.28 10.77
C THR A 102 9.19 12.48 11.39
N ARG A 103 9.46 13.54 10.60
CA ARG A 103 9.73 14.84 11.21
C ARG A 103 8.44 15.23 11.91
N VAL A 104 8.48 15.21 13.24
CA VAL A 104 7.52 15.92 14.09
C VAL A 104 7.33 17.28 13.45
N TYR A 105 6.08 17.66 13.18
CA TYR A 105 5.74 19.00 12.72
C TYR A 105 6.47 19.98 13.63
N ASP A 106 7.35 20.81 13.06
CA ASP A 106 7.59 22.13 13.64
C ASP A 106 6.18 22.74 13.73
N HIS A 107 5.69 22.86 14.96
CA HIS A 107 4.58 23.73 15.27
C HIS A 107 4.99 25.13 14.82
N ILE A 108 4.65 25.49 13.59
CA ILE A 108 4.52 26.89 13.22
C ILE A 108 3.14 27.27 13.73
N ASP A 109 3.10 27.62 15.01
CA ASP A 109 2.05 28.49 15.54
C ASP A 109 2.05 29.75 14.65
N ALA A 110 0.91 30.00 14.02
CA ALA A 110 0.60 31.24 13.32
C ALA A 110 -0.56 31.93 14.05
#